data_AF-A0A8E2DEU6-F1
#
_entry.id   AF-A0A8E2DEU6-F1
#
_cell.length_a   1.000
_cell.length_b   1.000
_cell.length_c   1.000
_cell.angle_alpha   90.00
_cell.angle_beta   90.00
_cell.angle_gamma   90.00
#
_symmetry.space_group_name_H-M   'P 1'
#
loop_
_entity.id
_entity.type
_entity.pdbx_description
1 polymer ?
#
loop_
_entity_poly.entity_id
_entity_poly.type
_entity_poly.pdbx_seq_one_letter_code
_entity_poly.pdbx_strand_id
1 'polypeptide(L)'
;MLRIKDPKPSLRFYTEILGMKLVDTKEYDSFTLYFLCFDPEDNTNAITRFGREGVLELTHNHGTESDPNFQGYANGNSDPGRGFGHIAIAVDDVQKACDRFETLGVKFQKRPSDGKMKHIAFVLDPDGYWIEVVKGYYPA
;
A
#
# COMPACT_ATOMS: atom_id res chain seq x y z
N MET A 1 -7.99 6.42 0.38
CA MET A 1 -7.02 7.14 1.21
C MET A 1 -6.70 6.30 2.44
N LEU A 2 -5.42 6.20 2.81
CA LEU A 2 -4.96 5.56 4.04
C LEU A 2 -4.15 6.57 4.86
N ARG A 3 -4.32 6.57 6.19
CA ARG A 3 -3.44 7.35 7.06
C ARG A 3 -2.19 6.53 7.37
N ILE A 4 -1.04 7.17 7.32
CA ILE A 4 0.27 6.56 7.55
C ILE A 4 1.01 7.23 8.69
N LYS A 5 1.74 6.45 9.49
CA LYS A 5 2.49 6.94 10.66
C LYS A 5 3.74 7.71 10.24
N ASP A 6 4.51 7.14 9.32
CA ASP A 6 5.77 7.73 8.86
C ASP A 6 5.81 7.68 7.32
N PRO A 7 5.94 8.83 6.64
CA PRO A 7 6.01 8.87 5.19
C PRO A 7 7.24 8.17 4.63
N LYS A 8 8.37 8.11 5.35
CA LYS A 8 9.61 7.55 4.83
C LYS A 8 9.52 6.05 4.51
N PRO A 9 9.15 5.15 5.45
CA PRO A 9 8.98 3.73 5.14
C PRO A 9 7.78 3.50 4.22
N SER A 10 6.72 4.31 4.33
CA SER A 10 5.53 4.18 3.50
C SER A 10 5.83 4.47 2.03
N LEU A 11 6.45 5.61 1.73
CA LEU A 11 6.83 5.97 0.37
C LEU A 11 7.78 4.92 -0.21
N ARG A 12 8.81 4.48 0.53
CA ARG A 12 9.70 3.40 0.10
C ARG A 12 8.92 2.12 -0.24
N PHE A 13 7.97 1.72 0.60
CA PHE A 13 7.16 0.53 0.35
C PHE A 13 6.33 0.67 -0.94
N TYR A 14 5.57 1.76 -1.08
CA TYR A 14 4.71 1.93 -2.24
C TYR A 14 5.48 2.20 -3.54
N THR A 15 6.64 2.89 -3.49
CA THR A 15 7.41 3.21 -4.70
C THR A 15 8.44 2.14 -5.08
N GLU A 16 9.32 1.74 -4.15
CA GLU A 16 10.42 0.82 -4.47
C GLU A 16 9.98 -0.64 -4.42
N ILE A 17 9.06 -0.99 -3.51
CA ILE A 17 8.60 -2.37 -3.34
C ILE A 17 7.41 -2.63 -4.25
N LEU A 18 6.36 -1.82 -4.21
CA LEU A 18 5.19 -2.06 -5.07
C LEU A 18 5.35 -1.51 -6.48
N GLY A 19 6.21 -0.52 -6.72
CA GLY A 19 6.44 0.05 -8.04
C GLY A 19 5.49 1.20 -8.42
N MET A 20 4.79 1.82 -7.46
CA MET A 20 4.00 3.01 -7.73
C MET A 20 4.88 4.24 -7.91
N LYS A 21 4.36 5.24 -8.61
CA LYS A 21 4.98 6.56 -8.74
C LYS A 21 4.31 7.54 -7.79
N LEU A 22 5.12 8.33 -7.05
CA LEU A 22 4.63 9.51 -6.34
C LEU A 22 4.39 10.63 -7.36
N VAL A 23 3.12 11.02 -7.55
CA VAL A 23 2.72 11.97 -8.61
C VAL A 23 2.41 13.37 -8.08
N ASP A 24 2.16 13.51 -6.78
CA ASP A 24 1.96 14.80 -6.12
C ASP A 24 2.18 14.70 -4.61
N THR A 25 2.65 15.80 -4.03
CA THR A 25 2.75 16.01 -2.58
C THR A 25 2.05 17.32 -2.25
N LYS A 26 1.11 17.29 -1.30
CA LYS A 26 0.40 18.48 -0.82
C LYS A 26 0.62 18.65 0.67
N GLU A 27 1.37 19.67 1.02
CA GLU A 27 1.72 20.01 2.40
C GLU A 27 0.75 21.03 2.98
N TYR A 28 0.32 20.79 4.20
CA TYR A 28 -0.52 21.66 5.02
C TYR A 28 0.09 21.76 6.42
N ASP A 29 -0.39 22.72 7.23
CA ASP A 29 0.19 23.03 8.54
C ASP A 29 0.22 21.84 9.53
N SER A 30 -0.68 20.87 9.38
CA SER A 30 -0.82 19.73 10.33
C SER A 30 -0.73 18.35 9.68
N PHE A 31 -0.71 18.29 8.34
CA PHE A 31 -0.65 17.03 7.62
C PHE A 31 -0.07 17.22 6.21
N THR A 32 0.45 16.14 5.66
CA THR A 32 0.89 16.06 4.26
C THR A 32 0.16 14.93 3.55
N LEU A 33 -0.28 15.20 2.31
CA LEU A 33 -0.87 14.21 1.42
C LEU A 33 0.14 13.79 0.36
N TYR A 34 0.26 12.48 0.14
CA TYR A 34 1.06 11.89 -0.91
C TYR A 34 0.15 11.11 -1.85
N PHE A 35 0.20 11.43 -3.14
CA PHE A 35 -0.63 10.76 -4.15
C PHE A 35 0.22 9.81 -4.96
N LEU A 36 -0.13 8.53 -4.96
CA LEU A 36 0.61 7.48 -5.65
C LEU A 36 -0.28 6.70 -6.61
N CYS A 37 0.29 6.24 -7.71
CA CYS A 37 -0.40 5.37 -8.66
C CYS A 37 0.59 4.60 -9.54
N PHE A 38 0.13 3.54 -10.20
CA PHE A 38 0.89 2.92 -11.29
C PHE A 38 0.78 3.75 -12.56
N ASP A 39 1.89 4.28 -13.04
CA ASP A 39 1.93 5.22 -14.17
C ASP A 39 2.97 4.78 -15.21
N PRO A 40 2.76 3.63 -15.88
CA PRO A 40 3.75 3.08 -16.83
C PRO A 40 3.99 3.99 -18.05
N GLU A 41 3.02 4.85 -18.38
CA GLU A 41 3.11 5.82 -19.49
C GLU A 41 3.71 7.16 -19.06
N ASP A 42 4.07 7.32 -17.78
CA ASP A 42 4.67 8.54 -17.22
C ASP A 42 3.87 9.83 -17.49
N ASN A 43 2.55 9.72 -17.64
CA ASN A 43 1.67 10.82 -18.05
C ASN A 43 0.81 11.38 -16.90
N THR A 44 0.90 10.79 -15.71
CA THR A 44 0.22 11.28 -14.51
C THR A 44 1.09 12.30 -13.78
N ASN A 45 0.51 13.45 -13.45
CA ASN A 45 1.15 14.50 -12.65
C ASN A 45 0.14 15.13 -11.68
N ALA A 46 0.58 16.14 -10.92
CA ALA A 46 -0.25 16.85 -9.96
C ALA A 46 -1.58 17.37 -10.55
N ILE A 47 -1.60 17.86 -11.79
CA ILE A 47 -2.82 18.41 -12.41
C ILE A 47 -3.78 17.28 -12.80
N THR A 48 -3.26 16.18 -13.35
CA THR A 48 -4.07 15.11 -13.94
C THR A 48 -4.45 14.00 -12.96
N ARG A 49 -3.85 13.95 -11.76
CA ARG A 49 -4.01 12.84 -10.79
C ARG A 49 -5.47 12.46 -10.50
N PHE A 50 -6.37 13.43 -10.36
CA PHE A 50 -7.78 13.15 -10.04
C PHE A 50 -8.63 12.75 -11.25
N GLY A 51 -8.07 12.80 -12.46
CA GLY A 51 -8.72 12.36 -13.70
C GLY A 51 -8.48 10.89 -14.04
N ARG A 52 -7.76 10.13 -13.20
CA ARG A 52 -7.46 8.71 -13.42
C ARG A 52 -7.86 7.84 -12.25
N GLU A 53 -8.11 6.57 -12.53
CA GLU A 53 -8.41 5.55 -11.55
C GLU A 53 -7.14 5.06 -10.83
N GLY A 54 -7.34 4.40 -9.69
CA GLY A 54 -6.28 3.69 -8.98
C GLY A 54 -5.26 4.59 -8.29
N VAL A 55 -5.62 5.82 -7.93
CA VAL A 55 -4.78 6.70 -7.11
C VAL A 55 -4.94 6.36 -5.63
N LEU A 56 -3.84 6.03 -4.98
CA LEU A 56 -3.73 5.88 -3.55
C LEU A 56 -3.26 7.20 -2.94
N GLU A 57 -4.14 7.81 -2.16
CA GLU A 57 -3.78 8.93 -1.29
C GLU A 57 -3.29 8.39 0.07
N LEU A 58 -2.09 8.77 0.47
CA LEU A 58 -1.56 8.56 1.81
C LEU A 58 -1.57 9.88 2.59
N THR A 59 -2.09 9.86 3.80
CA THR A 59 -2.14 11.04 4.67
C THR A 59 -1.24 10.85 5.88
N HIS A 60 -0.24 11.69 5.99
CA HIS A 60 0.63 11.77 7.16
C HIS A 60 0.17 12.93 8.05
N ASN A 61 -0.32 12.63 9.25
CA ASN A 61 -0.53 13.67 10.27
C ASN A 61 0.80 13.90 10.99
N HIS A 62 1.27 15.15 10.99
CA HIS A 62 2.61 15.48 11.47
C HIS A 62 2.81 15.10 12.94
N GLY A 63 3.99 14.59 13.26
CA GLY A 63 4.37 14.16 14.61
C GLY A 63 4.05 12.70 14.92
N THR A 64 3.16 12.04 14.17
CA THR A 64 2.82 10.62 14.41
C THR A 64 4.02 9.68 14.28
N GLU A 65 5.01 10.02 13.46
CA GLU A 65 6.28 9.31 13.26
C GLU A 65 7.19 9.32 14.50
N SER A 66 7.05 10.33 15.36
CA SER A 66 7.93 10.55 16.53
C SER A 66 7.20 10.46 17.87
N ASP A 67 5.87 10.39 17.87
CA ASP A 67 5.07 10.23 19.09
C ASP A 67 5.23 8.80 19.66
N PRO A 68 5.84 8.63 20.85
CA PRO A 68 6.01 7.32 21.49
C PRO A 68 4.69 6.73 22.00
N ASN A 69 3.65 7.56 22.17
CA ASN A 69 2.34 7.12 22.62
C ASN A 69 1.41 6.75 21.47
N PHE A 70 1.76 7.12 20.23
CA PHE A 70 0.96 6.79 19.05
C PHE A 70 1.05 5.30 18.72
N GLN A 71 -0.05 4.59 19.01
CA GLN A 71 -0.17 3.13 18.84
C GLN A 71 -0.23 2.66 17.37
N GLY A 72 -0.28 3.60 16.42
CA GLY A 72 -0.52 3.30 15.01
C GLY A 72 -1.98 3.47 14.61
N TYR A 73 -2.24 3.39 13.31
CA TYR A 73 -3.60 3.42 12.78
C TYR A 73 -4.25 2.04 12.83
N ALA A 74 -5.57 2.01 13.00
CA ALA A 74 -6.32 0.77 12.88
C ALA A 74 -6.36 0.32 11.41
N ASN A 75 -5.82 -0.86 11.12
CA ASN A 75 -5.79 -1.41 9.77
C ASN A 75 -7.14 -1.97 9.29
N GLY A 76 -8.16 -1.98 10.14
CA GLY A 76 -9.51 -2.44 9.79
C GLY A 76 -9.76 -3.95 9.87
N ASN A 77 -8.75 -4.76 10.19
CA ASN A 77 -8.84 -6.23 10.23
C ASN A 77 -8.93 -6.82 11.65
N SER A 78 -8.92 -5.97 12.70
CA SER A 78 -8.98 -6.39 14.11
C SER A 78 -9.92 -5.50 14.93
N ASP A 79 -10.41 -6.01 16.06
CA ASP A 79 -11.24 -5.25 16.99
C ASP A 79 -10.38 -4.54 18.06
N PRO A 80 -10.76 -3.33 18.54
CA PRO A 80 -11.80 -2.47 17.97
C PRO A 80 -11.31 -1.82 16.66
N GLY A 81 -12.24 -1.53 15.75
CA GLY A 81 -11.91 -0.83 14.50
C GLY A 81 -12.01 -1.68 13.23
N ARG A 82 -12.69 -2.83 13.28
CA ARG A 82 -12.99 -3.63 12.08
C ARG A 82 -13.84 -2.83 11.08
N GLY A 83 -13.47 -2.83 9.80
CA GLY A 83 -14.15 -2.04 8.78
C GLY A 83 -13.49 -2.16 7.40
N PHE A 84 -12.52 -1.30 7.11
CA PHE A 84 -11.67 -1.44 5.92
C PHE A 84 -10.94 -2.79 5.92
N GLY A 85 -10.82 -3.45 4.76
CA GLY A 85 -10.13 -4.73 4.64
C GLY A 85 -8.71 -4.57 4.11
N HIS A 86 -8.60 -4.24 2.84
CA HIS A 86 -7.32 -4.15 2.12
C HIS A 86 -7.51 -3.37 0.82
N ILE A 87 -6.39 -3.01 0.20
CA ILE A 87 -6.37 -2.76 -1.25
C ILE A 87 -5.84 -4.00 -1.98
N ALA A 88 -6.13 -4.14 -3.27
CA ALA A 88 -5.66 -5.25 -4.08
C ALA A 88 -4.79 -4.76 -5.23
N ILE A 89 -3.70 -5.48 -5.48
CA ILE A 89 -2.76 -5.23 -6.56
C ILE A 89 -2.72 -6.47 -7.45
N ALA A 90 -3.11 -6.27 -8.71
CA ALA A 90 -3.00 -7.28 -9.74
C ALA A 90 -1.56 -7.40 -10.24
N VAL A 91 -1.05 -8.61 -10.33
CA VAL A 91 0.29 -8.93 -10.85
C VAL A 91 0.21 -10.04 -11.90
N ASP A 92 1.25 -10.15 -12.72
CA ASP A 92 1.35 -11.20 -13.75
C ASP A 92 1.59 -12.58 -13.13
N ASP A 93 2.43 -12.63 -12.08
CA ASP A 93 2.87 -13.84 -11.41
C ASP A 93 2.96 -13.62 -9.89
N VAL A 94 1.98 -14.16 -9.16
CA VAL A 94 1.87 -14.02 -7.70
C VAL A 94 3.07 -14.63 -6.99
N GLN A 95 3.61 -15.76 -7.48
CA GLN A 95 4.75 -16.42 -6.83
C GLN A 95 6.01 -15.57 -6.98
N LYS A 96 6.31 -15.11 -8.19
CA LYS A 96 7.47 -14.22 -8.42
C LYS A 96 7.37 -12.91 -7.65
N ALA A 97 6.17 -12.33 -7.57
CA ALA A 97 5.94 -11.14 -6.75
C ALA A 97 6.24 -11.43 -5.28
N CYS A 98 5.74 -12.54 -4.74
CA CYS A 98 5.99 -12.94 -3.35
C CYS A 98 7.48 -13.22 -3.07
N ASP A 99 8.18 -13.91 -3.97
CA ASP A 99 9.61 -14.18 -3.83
C ASP A 99 10.42 -12.87 -3.78
N ARG A 100 10.06 -11.89 -4.62
CA ARG A 100 10.65 -10.55 -4.57
C ARG A 100 10.33 -9.84 -3.25
N PHE A 101 9.08 -9.89 -2.78
CA PHE A 101 8.71 -9.29 -1.50
C PHE A 101 9.47 -9.90 -0.33
N GLU A 102 9.70 -11.21 -0.34
CA GLU A 102 10.49 -11.90 0.68
C GLU A 102 11.96 -11.46 0.69
N THR A 103 12.60 -11.37 -0.48
CA THR A 103 13.99 -10.88 -0.57
C THR A 103 14.15 -9.42 -0.12
N LEU A 104 13.07 -8.62 -0.23
CA LEU A 104 13.02 -7.24 0.26
C LEU A 104 12.58 -7.11 1.73
N GLY A 105 12.34 -8.22 2.42
CA GLY A 105 11.99 -8.24 3.85
C GLY A 105 10.55 -7.78 4.16
N VAL A 106 9.64 -7.87 3.19
CA VAL A 106 8.23 -7.52 3.37
C VAL A 106 7.55 -8.52 4.30
N LYS A 107 6.71 -8.02 5.21
CA LYS A 107 5.92 -8.86 6.10
C LYS A 107 4.71 -9.44 5.36
N PHE A 108 4.46 -10.74 5.56
CA PHE A 108 3.28 -11.41 5.04
C PHE A 108 2.25 -11.61 6.14
N GLN A 109 0.99 -11.32 5.82
CA GLN A 109 -0.16 -11.79 6.57
C GLN A 109 -0.55 -13.20 6.15
N LYS A 110 -0.44 -13.50 4.85
CA LYS A 110 -0.76 -14.80 4.25
C LYS A 110 0.09 -15.01 3.01
N ARG A 111 0.77 -16.15 2.92
CA ARG A 111 1.48 -16.58 1.70
C ARG A 111 0.57 -17.39 0.78
N PRO A 112 0.91 -17.54 -0.52
CA PRO A 112 0.18 -18.44 -1.41
C PRO A 112 0.15 -19.88 -0.88
N SER A 113 1.22 -20.32 -0.21
CA SER A 113 1.31 -21.62 0.46
C SER A 113 0.31 -21.81 1.60
N ASP A 114 -0.25 -20.73 2.15
CA ASP A 114 -1.03 -20.78 3.39
C ASP A 114 -2.52 -20.97 3.10
N GLY A 115 -3.17 -21.81 3.89
CA GLY A 115 -4.61 -22.07 3.77
C GLY A 115 -5.02 -22.76 2.45
N LYS A 116 -6.31 -22.66 2.11
CA LYS A 116 -6.90 -23.34 0.94
C LYS A 116 -6.76 -22.55 -0.36
N MET A 117 -6.74 -21.22 -0.30
CA MET A 117 -6.60 -20.36 -1.47
C MET A 117 -5.12 -20.18 -1.84
N LYS A 118 -4.67 -20.93 -2.85
CA LYS A 118 -3.26 -20.97 -3.28
C LYS A 118 -2.87 -19.90 -4.31
N HIS A 119 -3.83 -19.10 -4.78
CA HIS A 119 -3.63 -18.15 -5.88
C HIS A 119 -3.53 -16.68 -5.44
N ILE A 120 -3.55 -16.42 -4.14
CA ILE A 120 -3.43 -15.08 -3.55
C ILE A 120 -2.47 -15.04 -2.37
N ALA A 121 -1.87 -13.88 -2.15
CA ALA A 121 -1.13 -13.53 -0.94
C ALA A 121 -1.65 -12.24 -0.33
N PHE A 122 -1.35 -12.02 0.94
CA PHE A 122 -1.52 -10.74 1.61
C PHE A 122 -0.20 -10.32 2.21
N VAL A 123 0.31 -9.17 1.80
CA VAL A 123 1.45 -8.50 2.42
C VAL A 123 0.97 -7.35 3.31
N LEU A 124 1.84 -6.91 4.20
CA LEU A 124 1.59 -5.78 5.10
C LEU A 124 2.47 -4.60 4.69
N ASP A 125 1.85 -3.43 4.60
CA ASP A 125 2.60 -2.18 4.52
C ASP A 125 3.20 -1.81 5.90
N PRO A 126 3.99 -0.72 6.02
CA PRO A 126 4.62 -0.32 7.28
C PRO A 126 3.64 -0.04 8.43
N ASP A 127 2.42 0.40 8.12
CA ASP A 127 1.34 0.66 9.08
C ASP A 127 0.48 -0.59 9.36
N GLY A 128 0.77 -1.70 8.68
CA GLY A 128 0.07 -2.97 8.86
C GLY A 128 -1.25 -3.07 8.09
N TYR A 129 -1.50 -2.18 7.13
CA TYR A 129 -2.60 -2.38 6.18
C TYR A 129 -2.31 -3.58 5.29
N TRP A 130 -3.36 -4.33 5.00
CA TRP A 130 -3.26 -5.51 4.17
C TRP A 130 -3.30 -5.10 2.71
N ILE A 131 -2.41 -5.69 1.91
CA ILE A 131 -2.34 -5.53 0.46
C ILE A 131 -2.51 -6.92 -0.15
N GLU A 132 -3.63 -7.15 -0.83
CA GLU A 132 -3.85 -8.38 -1.58
C GLU A 132 -2.98 -8.39 -2.84
N VAL A 133 -2.29 -9.50 -3.06
CA VAL A 133 -1.52 -9.77 -4.27
C VAL A 133 -2.24 -10.88 -5.01
N VAL A 134 -2.82 -10.52 -6.15
CA VAL A 134 -3.70 -11.39 -6.94
C VAL A 134 -3.26 -11.43 -8.39
N LYS A 135 -3.56 -12.53 -9.08
CA LYS A 135 -3.30 -12.62 -10.51
C LYS A 135 -4.29 -11.76 -11.29
N GLY A 136 -3.78 -10.89 -12.18
CA GLY A 136 -4.63 -9.95 -12.94
C GLY A 136 -5.59 -10.61 -13.93
N TYR A 137 -5.22 -11.77 -14.49
CA TYR A 137 -6.04 -12.51 -15.44
C TYR A 137 -6.01 -14.00 -15.15
N TYR A 138 -7.20 -14.60 -15.06
CA TYR A 138 -7.38 -16.05 -15.15
C TYR A 138 -7.78 -16.34 -16.61
N PRO A 139 -6.96 -17.08 -17.39
CA PRO A 139 -7.45 -17.59 -18.66
C PRO A 139 -8.70 -18.44 -18.37
N ALA A 140 -9.77 -18.18 -19.14
CA ALA A 140 -11.02 -18.91 -19.08
C ALA A 140 -10.82 -20.40 -19.41
#